data_AF-D8JQY9-F1
#
_entry.id   AF-D8JQY9-F1
#
_cell.length_a   1.000
_cell.length_b   1.000
_cell.length_c   1.000
_cell.angle_alpha   90.00
_cell.angle_beta   90.00
_cell.angle_gamma   90.00
#
_symmetry.space_group_name_H-M   'P 1'
#
loop_
_entity.id
_entity.type
_entity.pdbx_description
1 polymer ?
#
loop_
_entity_poly.entity_id
_entity_poly.type
_entity_poly.pdbx_seq_one_letter_code
_entity_poly.pdbx_strand_id
1 'polypeptide(L)' 'MLPSSVREFAADENGATSIEYALIASIVSIAIVGALMGVKGSLVSVFESVVAGFSSIK' A
#
# COMPACT_ATOMS: atom_id res chain seq x y z
N MET A 1 41.67 -19.00 -13.65
CA MET A 1 40.45 -19.61 -13.10
C MET A 1 39.84 -18.58 -12.16
N LEU A 2 38.62 -18.09 -12.47
CA LEU A 2 37.97 -17.12 -11.57
C LEU A 2 37.59 -17.84 -10.26
N PRO A 3 37.75 -17.18 -9.10
CA PRO A 3 37.36 -17.75 -7.81
C PRO A 3 35.87 -18.13 -7.82
N SER A 4 35.53 -19.29 -7.25
CA SER A 4 34.16 -19.83 -7.18
C SER A 4 33.16 -18.82 -6.60
N SER A 5 33.59 -18.01 -5.64
CA SER A 5 32.77 -16.99 -4.97
C SER A 5 32.24 -15.91 -5.91
N VAL A 6 33.01 -15.52 -6.94
CA VAL A 6 32.55 -14.51 -7.92
C VAL A 6 31.49 -15.11 -8.84
N ARG A 7 31.56 -16.41 -9.11
CA ARG A 7 30.59 -17.12 -9.95
C ARG A 7 29.29 -17.41 -9.21
N GLU A 8 29.35 -17.68 -7.90
CA GLU A 8 28.17 -17.82 -7.04
C GLU A 8 27.44 -16.49 -6.86
N PHE A 9 28.15 -15.38 -6.62
CA PHE A 9 27.54 -14.06 -6.51
C PHE A 9 26.83 -13.62 -7.80
N ALA A 10 27.43 -13.89 -8.97
CA ALA A 10 26.80 -13.58 -10.26
C ALA A 10 25.61 -14.49 -10.61
N ALA A 11 25.44 -15.62 -9.93
CA ALA A 11 24.33 -16.55 -10.10
C ALA A 11 23.23 -16.37 -9.03
N ASP A 12 23.37 -15.39 -8.13
CA ASP A 12 22.43 -15.14 -7.05
C ASP A 12 21.22 -14.32 -7.55
N GLU A 13 20.05 -14.95 -7.61
CA GLU A 13 18.76 -14.34 -8.02
C GLU A 13 17.89 -13.91 -6.83
N ASN A 14 18.35 -14.06 -5.59
CA ASN A 14 17.58 -13.69 -4.39
C ASN A 14 17.23 -12.19 -4.35
N GLY A 15 18.04 -11.34 -5.00
CA GLY A 15 17.74 -9.91 -5.18
C GLY A 15 16.72 -9.63 -6.31
N ALA A 16 16.72 -10.44 -7.36
CA ALA A 16 15.82 -10.28 -8.52
C ALA A 16 14.37 -10.66 -8.17
N THR A 17 14.17 -11.63 -7.28
CA THR A 17 12.85 -12.01 -6.76
C THR A 17 12.26 -10.98 -5.79
N SER A 18 13.11 -10.27 -5.03
CA SER A 18 12.67 -9.23 -4.10
C SER A 18 12.02 -8.03 -4.79
N ILE A 19 12.48 -7.66 -6.00
CA ILE A 19 11.91 -6.51 -6.73
C ILE A 19 10.56 -6.84 -7.40
N GLU A 20 10.30 -8.09 -7.75
CA GLU A 20 9.02 -8.55 -8.29
C GLU A 20 7.92 -8.52 -7.23
N TYR A 21 8.20 -9.04 -6.03
CA TYR A 21 7.26 -8.95 -4.91
C TYR A 21 7.08 -7.51 -4.44
N ALA A 22 8.11 -6.67 -4.49
CA ALA A 22 7.99 -5.24 -4.21
C ALA A 22 7.05 -4.53 -5.21
N LEU A 23 7.13 -4.89 -6.50
CA LEU A 23 6.22 -4.36 -7.52
C LEU A 23 4.77 -4.77 -7.25
N ILE A 24 4.51 -6.05 -6.95
CA ILE A 24 3.16 -6.53 -6.61
C ILE A 24 2.65 -5.83 -5.34
N ALA A 25 3.48 -5.73 -4.30
CA ALA A 25 3.15 -5.04 -3.06
C ALA A 25 2.81 -3.56 -3.28
N SER A 26 3.54 -2.88 -4.19
CA SER A 26 3.28 -1.48 -4.52
C SER A 26 1.90 -1.29 -5.18
N ILE A 27 1.50 -2.17 -6.09
CA ILE A 27 0.20 -2.11 -6.77
C ILE A 27 -0.93 -2.38 -5.77
N VAL A 28 -0.79 -3.39 -4.92
CA VAL A 28 -1.77 -3.71 -3.87
C VAL A 28 -1.90 -2.56 -2.88
N SER A 29 -0.79 -1.95 -2.48
CA SER A 29 -0.78 -0.77 -1.58
C SER A 29 -1.57 0.39 -2.17
N ILE A 30 -1.35 0.74 -3.45
CA ILE A 30 -2.09 1.81 -4.14
C ILE A 30 -3.59 1.49 -4.19
N ALA A 31 -3.96 0.24 -4.48
CA ALA A 31 -5.37 -0.18 -4.51
C ALA A 31 -6.04 -0.05 -3.13
N ILE A 32 -5.35 -0.45 -2.06
CA ILE A 32 -5.83 -0.31 -0.69
C ILE A 32 -6.02 1.17 -0.34
N VAL A 33 -5.02 2.02 -0.62
CA VAL A 33 -5.12 3.46 -0.37
C VAL A 33 -6.30 4.08 -1.13
N GLY A 34 -6.50 3.69 -2.39
CA GLY A 34 -7.66 4.14 -3.18
C GLY A 34 -8.99 3.74 -2.56
N ALA A 35 -9.13 2.49 -2.09
CA ALA A 35 -10.34 2.04 -1.40
C ALA A 35 -10.59 2.80 -0.08
N LEU A 36 -9.53 3.09 0.68
CA LEU A 36 -9.62 3.84 1.94
C LEU A 36 -10.12 5.28 1.74
N MET A 37 -9.92 5.89 0.57
CA MET A 37 -10.48 7.22 0.27
C MET A 37 -12.01 7.22 0.30
N GLY A 38 -12.65 6.14 -0.19
CA GLY A 38 -14.11 5.98 -0.12
C GLY A 38 -14.61 5.85 1.32
N VAL A 39 -13.94 4.99 2.11
CA VAL A 39 -14.25 4.81 3.54
C VAL A 39 -14.10 6.13 4.31
N LYS A 40 -13.04 6.89 4.05
CA LYS A 40 -12.84 8.23 4.63
C LYS A 40 -14.02 9.15 4.32
N GLY A 41 -14.45 9.21 3.06
CA GLY A 41 -15.57 10.04 2.64
C GLY A 41 -16.87 9.68 3.37
N SER A 42 -17.20 8.40 3.43
CA SER A 42 -18.38 7.92 4.17
C SER A 42 -18.30 8.25 5.65
N LEU A 43 -17.13 8.05 6.29
CA LEU A 43 -16.94 8.34 7.70
C LEU A 43 -17.13 9.83 8.01
N VAL A 44 -16.55 10.72 7.19
CA VAL A 44 -16.72 12.17 7.33
C VAL A 44 -18.20 12.54 7.17
N SER A 45 -18.89 12.01 6.17
CA SER A 45 -20.31 12.29 5.92
C SER A 45 -21.20 11.88 7.10
N VAL A 46 -20.91 10.75 7.77
CA VAL A 46 -21.63 10.35 8.98
C VAL A 46 -21.42 11.37 10.10
N PHE A 47 -20.18 11.78 10.36
CA PHE A 47 -19.91 12.76 11.42
C PHE A 47 -20.49 14.14 11.12
N GLU A 48 -20.46 14.59 9.86
CA GLU A 48 -21.12 15.82 9.43
C GLU A 48 -22.63 15.76 9.66
N SER A 49 -23.26 14.61 9.38
CA SER A 49 -24.69 14.41 9.64
C SER A 49 -25.03 14.52 11.12
N VAL A 50 -24.17 13.97 11.99
CA VAL A 50 -24.32 14.10 13.45
C VAL A 50 -24.20 15.57 13.88
N VAL A 51 -23.18 16.28 13.38
CA VAL A 51 -22.99 17.71 13.67
C VAL A 51 -24.19 18.54 13.23
N ALA A 52 -24.71 18.28 12.03
CA ALA A 52 -25.90 18.96 11.51
C ALA A 52 -27.12 18.72 12.40
N GLY A 53 -27.32 17.48 12.87
CA GLY A 53 -28.38 17.14 13.82
C GLY A 53 -28.30 17.96 15.11
N PHE A 54 -27.11 18.09 15.72
CA PHE A 54 -26.94 18.93 16.90
C PHE A 54 -27.09 20.42 16.62
N SER A 55 -26.66 20.90 15.45
CA SER A 55 -26.82 22.31 15.05
C SER A 55 -28.28 22.69 14.82
N SER A 56 -29.12 21.76 14.37
CA SER A 56 -30.56 22.00 14.15
C SER A 56 -31.36 22.06 15.46
N ILE A 57 -30.79 21.60 16.58
CA ILE A 57 -31.45 21.58 17.89
C ILE A 57 -31.14 22.85 18.70
N LYS A 58 -30.14 23.64 18.29
CA LYS A 58 -29.86 24.97 18.86
C LYS A 58 -30.75 26.05 18.27
#